data_AF-A0A3M1RLH1-F1
#
_entry.id   AF-A0A3M1RLH1-F1
#
_cell.length_a   1.000
_cell.length_b   1.000
_cell.length_c   1.000
_cell.angle_alpha   90.00
_cell.angle_beta   90.00
_cell.angle_gamma   90.00
#
_symmetry.space_group_name_H-M   'P 1'
#
loop_
_entity.id
_entity.type
_entity.pdbx_description
1 polymer ?
#
loop_
_entity_poly.entity_id
_entity_poly.type
_entity_poly.pdbx_seq_one_letter_code
_entity_poly.pdbx_strand_id
1 'polypeptide(L)'
;LVKWKTSSEIDNLGFNILRSRSKDGTYEKINKKLILPKKNGVTGARYKFKDKHTKAGMTYYYKLEDIDKTTGSTLHGPVSVRIVEKAGKKKHKKK
;
A
#
# COMPACT_ATOMS: atom_id res chain seq x y z
N LEU A 1 -4.71 -1.85 5.83
CA LEU A 1 -3.24 -2.02 5.80
C LEU A 1 -2.88 -2.52 4.41
N VAL A 2 -2.02 -1.80 3.70
CA VAL A 2 -1.43 -2.28 2.44
C VAL A 2 -0.18 -3.05 2.80
N LYS A 3 0.03 -4.23 2.19
CA LYS A 3 1.20 -5.08 2.42
C LYS A 3 1.74 -5.56 1.09
N TRP A 4 3.05 -5.57 0.95
CA TRP A 4 3.73 -6.14 -0.22
C TRP A 4 5.03 -6.82 0.22
N LYS A 5 5.56 -7.64 -0.68
CA LYS A 5 6.85 -8.31 -0.55
C LYS A 5 7.63 -8.12 -1.84
N THR A 6 8.93 -7.96 -1.73
CA THR A 6 9.87 -7.94 -2.85
C THR A 6 10.75 -9.19 -2.80
N SER A 7 11.33 -9.56 -3.94
CA SER A 7 12.29 -10.67 -4.04
C SER A 7 13.74 -10.16 -4.02
N SER A 8 14.00 -9.05 -4.72
CA SER A 8 15.26 -8.29 -4.75
C SER A 8 14.91 -6.81 -4.92
N GLU A 9 15.78 -5.92 -4.46
CA GLU A 9 15.62 -4.46 -4.44
C GLU A 9 16.94 -3.76 -4.80
N ILE A 10 17.75 -4.38 -5.67
CA ILE A 10 19.00 -3.79 -6.16
C ILE A 10 18.67 -2.49 -6.91
N ASP A 11 19.40 -1.41 -6.58
CA ASP A 11 19.23 -0.06 -7.14
C ASP A 11 17.85 0.61 -6.92
N ASN A 12 17.02 0.01 -6.07
CA ASN A 12 15.74 0.56 -5.66
C ASN A 12 15.95 1.72 -4.68
N LEU A 13 15.39 2.90 -4.99
CA LEU A 13 15.41 4.07 -4.12
C LEU A 13 14.28 4.03 -3.07
N GLY A 14 13.18 3.37 -3.40
CA GLY A 14 12.10 3.06 -2.48
C GLY A 14 10.73 3.04 -3.17
N PHE A 15 9.70 2.99 -2.33
CA PHE A 15 8.34 2.77 -2.80
C PHE A 15 7.39 3.92 -2.46
N ASN A 16 6.47 4.23 -3.38
CA ASN A 16 5.28 5.00 -3.09
C ASN A 16 4.03 4.12 -3.12
N ILE A 17 3.04 4.53 -2.33
CA ILE A 17 1.70 3.95 -2.37
C ILE A 17 0.79 4.96 -3.04
N LEU A 18 0.18 4.54 -4.14
CA LEU A 18 -0.80 5.33 -4.85
C LEU A 18 -2.20 4.78 -4.61
N ARG A 19 -3.20 5.65 -4.56
CA ARG A 19 -4.60 5.27 -4.32
C ARG A 19 -5.56 6.01 -5.25
N SER A 20 -6.58 5.31 -5.71
CA SER A 20 -7.72 5.90 -6.41
C SER A 20 -9.05 5.38 -5.86
N ARG A 21 -10.14 6.09 -6.16
CA ARG A 21 -11.52 5.63 -5.93
C ARG A 21 -12.10 4.88 -7.14
N SER A 22 -11.43 4.93 -8.29
CA SER A 22 -11.79 4.20 -9.50
C SER A 22 -10.62 3.31 -9.94
N LYS A 23 -10.93 2.17 -10.57
CA LYS A 23 -9.91 1.24 -11.06
C LYS A 23 -8.98 1.90 -12.07
N ASP A 24 -9.57 2.67 -12.98
CA ASP A 24 -8.90 3.32 -14.11
C ASP A 24 -8.86 4.85 -13.96
N GLY A 25 -9.09 5.35 -12.74
CA GLY A 25 -9.05 6.78 -12.45
C GLY A 25 -7.64 7.29 -12.15
N THR A 26 -7.57 8.58 -11.81
CA THR A 26 -6.33 9.20 -11.33
C THR A 26 -5.90 8.61 -10.00
N TYR A 27 -4.63 8.23 -9.89
CA TYR A 27 -4.03 7.69 -8.68
C TYR A 27 -3.20 8.77 -7.98
N GLU A 28 -3.47 8.99 -6.69
CA GLU A 28 -2.76 9.97 -5.88
C GLU A 28 -1.79 9.27 -4.91
N LYS A 29 -0.60 9.84 -4.72
CA LYS A 29 0.35 9.37 -3.71
C LYS A 29 -0.15 9.67 -2.31
N ILE A 30 -0.20 8.64 -1.46
CA ILE A 30 -0.73 8.76 -0.09
C ILE A 30 0.32 8.64 1.03
N ASN A 31 1.55 8.24 0.72
CA ASN A 31 2.67 8.27 1.66
C ASN A 31 3.39 9.64 1.59
N LYS A 32 3.71 10.21 2.77
CA LYS A 32 4.40 11.49 2.88
C LYS A 32 5.89 11.41 2.53
N LYS A 33 6.54 10.33 2.96
CA LYS A 33 7.96 10.05 2.73
C LYS A 33 8.08 8.79 1.90
N LEU A 34 9.11 8.72 1.07
CA LEU A 34 9.46 7.52 0.32
C LEU A 34 9.70 6.37 1.29
N ILE A 35 9.15 5.19 0.97
CA ILE A 35 9.33 4.00 1.80
C ILE A 35 10.62 3.33 1.37
N LEU A 36 11.69 3.55 2.14
CA LEU A 36 13.02 3.06 1.79
C LEU A 36 13.11 1.53 1.86
N PRO A 37 13.99 0.92 1.05
CA PRO A 37 14.37 -0.47 1.20
C PRO A 37 14.88 -0.76 2.62
N LYS A 38 14.59 -1.95 3.16
CA LYS A 38 14.97 -2.32 4.53
C LYS A 38 16.39 -2.85 4.66
N LYS A 39 17.04 -3.20 3.56
CA LYS A 39 18.34 -3.86 3.51
C LYS A 39 19.18 -3.30 2.36
N ASN A 40 20.36 -3.89 2.14
CA ASN A 40 21.29 -3.58 1.04
C ASN A 40 20.78 -3.95 -0.37
N GLY A 41 19.48 -4.14 -0.58
CA GLY A 41 18.89 -4.45 -1.88
C GLY A 41 19.04 -5.90 -2.37
N VAL A 42 20.03 -6.65 -1.90
CA VAL A 42 20.33 -8.01 -2.40
C VAL A 42 19.23 -9.02 -2.10
N THR A 43 18.57 -8.88 -0.94
CA THR A 43 17.40 -9.68 -0.60
C THR A 43 16.20 -8.77 -0.42
N GLY A 44 15.07 -9.15 -1.01
CA GLY A 44 13.81 -8.45 -0.79
C GLY A 44 13.32 -8.52 0.66
N ALA A 45 12.26 -7.77 0.93
CA ALA A 45 11.70 -7.62 2.27
C ALA A 45 10.17 -7.55 2.25
N ARG A 46 9.59 -7.60 3.46
CA ARG A 46 8.15 -7.42 3.68
C ARG A 46 7.86 -6.04 4.20
N TYR A 47 6.88 -5.38 3.61
CA TYR A 47 6.49 -4.03 3.95
C TYR A 47 5.03 -3.94 4.33
N LYS A 48 4.71 -2.85 5.04
CA LYS A 48 3.34 -2.51 5.40
C LYS A 48 3.18 -1.00 5.42
N PHE A 49 2.07 -0.53 4.87
CA PHE A 49 1.65 0.87 4.94
C PHE A 49 0.23 0.95 5.52
N LYS A 50 0.02 1.90 6.44
CA LYS A 50 -1.28 2.13 7.08
C LYS A 50 -1.93 3.36 6.47
N ASP A 51 -2.87 3.13 5.55
CA ASP A 51 -3.81 4.18 5.12
C ASP A 51 -4.77 4.50 6.27
N LYS A 52 -4.70 5.74 6.76
CA LYS A 52 -5.52 6.28 7.86
C LYS A 52 -6.73 7.07 7.35
N HIS A 53 -6.80 7.36 6.06
CA HIS A 53 -7.80 8.25 5.46
C HIS A 53 -8.78 7.47 4.59
N THR A 54 -9.30 6.36 5.12
CA THR A 54 -10.29 5.50 4.46
C THR A 54 -11.64 5.66 5.13
N LYS A 55 -12.72 5.61 4.34
CA LYS A 55 -14.10 5.66 4.83
C LYS A 55 -14.76 4.28 4.64
N ALA A 56 -15.57 3.86 5.61
CA ALA A 56 -16.34 2.63 5.47
C ALA A 56 -17.37 2.75 4.34
N GLY A 57 -17.73 1.61 3.74
CA GLY A 57 -18.60 1.53 2.56
C GLY A 57 -17.91 1.87 1.24
N MET A 58 -16.70 2.45 1.27
CA MET A 58 -15.96 2.84 0.06
C MET A 58 -15.05 1.72 -0.45
N THR A 59 -14.90 1.66 -1.77
CA THR A 59 -13.88 0.84 -2.44
C THR A 59 -12.72 1.74 -2.85
N TYR A 60 -11.50 1.29 -2.55
CA TYR A 60 -10.27 1.94 -2.96
C TYR A 60 -9.42 0.99 -3.78
N TYR A 61 -8.68 1.54 -4.73
CA TYR A 61 -7.74 0.84 -5.58
C TYR A 61 -6.34 1.34 -5.24
N TYR A 62 -5.40 0.42 -5.05
CA TYR A 62 -4.02 0.74 -4.68
C TYR A 62 -3.05 0.25 -5.73
N LYS A 63 -2.09 1.10 -6.09
CA LYS A 63 -0.89 0.71 -6.84
C LYS A 63 0.33 0.90 -5.97
N LEU A 64 1.32 0.03 -6.16
CA LEU A 64 2.67 0.22 -5.66
C LEU A 64 3.47 0.84 -6.78
N GLU A 65 4.08 1.99 -6.51
CA GLU A 65 5.10 2.55 -7.40
C GLU A 65 6.47 2.20 -6.83
N ASP A 66 7.24 1.49 -7.63
CA ASP A 66 8.64 1.20 -7.42
C ASP A 66 9.48 2.30 -8.08
N ILE A 67 10.47 2.85 -7.38
CA ILE A 67 11.36 3.90 -7.90
C ILE A 67 12.78 3.36 -7.95
N ASP A 68 13.31 3.25 -9.15
CA ASP A 68 14.65 2.82 -9.43
C ASP A 68 15.57 4.00 -9.67
N LYS A 69 16.86 3.82 -9.35
CA LYS A 69 17.88 4.85 -9.54
C LYS A 69 18.16 5.16 -11.01
N THR A 70 17.92 4.21 -11.91
CA THR A 70 18.35 4.28 -13.32
C THR A 70 17.18 4.19 -14.30
N THR A 71 16.20 3.34 -14.02
CA THR A 71 15.09 3.02 -14.93
C THR A 71 13.84 3.86 -14.72
N GLY A 72 13.81 4.73 -13.71
CA GLY A 72 12.67 5.60 -13.41
C GLY A 72 11.70 4.96 -12.42
N SER A 73 10.43 4.81 -12.78
CA SER A 73 9.44 4.16 -11.91
C SER A 73 8.61 3.09 -12.61
N THR A 74 8.25 2.05 -11.85
CA THR A 74 7.40 0.93 -12.29
C THR A 74 6.14 0.87 -11.42
N LEU A 75 4.98 0.66 -12.05
CA LEU A 75 3.70 0.55 -11.34
C LEU A 75 3.22 -0.91 -11.26
N HIS A 76 2.84 -1.34 -10.06
CA HIS A 76 2.25 -2.65 -9.80
C HIS A 76 0.82 -2.53 -9.27
N GLY A 77 -0.08 -3.41 -9.73
CA GLY A 77 -1.50 -3.43 -9.36
C GLY A 77 -2.41 -2.99 -10.52
N PRO A 78 -3.63 -2.50 -10.25
CA PRO A 78 -4.16 -2.16 -8.94
C PRO A 78 -4.71 -3.35 -8.15
N VAL A 79 -4.68 -3.23 -6.82
CA VAL A 79 -5.41 -4.11 -5.90
C VAL A 79 -6.62 -3.35 -5.35
N SER A 80 -7.81 -3.93 -5.42
CA SER A 80 -9.04 -3.35 -4.88
C SER A 80 -9.29 -3.79 -3.44
N VAL A 81 -9.77 -2.86 -2.61
CA VAL A 81 -10.16 -3.14 -1.22
C VAL A 81 -11.45 -2.38 -0.90
N ARG A 82 -12.50 -3.11 -0.52
CA ARG A 82 -13.71 -2.52 0.06
C ARG A 82 -13.53 -2.37 1.56
N ILE A 83 -13.74 -1.17 2.08
CA ILE A 83 -13.63 -0.87 3.51
C ILE A 83 -14.95 -1.20 4.17
N VAL A 84 -14.93 -2.23 5.02
CA VAL A 84 -16.07 -2.60 5.85
C VAL A 84 -15.98 -1.90 7.21
N GLU A 85 -17.12 -1.57 7.79
CA GLU A 85 -17.20 -1.13 9.19
C GLU A 85 -16.52 -2.19 10.07
N LYS A 86 -15.77 -1.77 11.09
CA LYS A 86 -15.33 -2.73 12.10
C LYS A 86 -16.57 -3.25 12.81
N ALA A 87 -16.83 -4.55 12.71
CA ALA A 87 -17.83 -5.20 13.53
C ALA A 87 -17.51 -4.89 15.01
N GLY A 88 -18.37 -4.13 15.67
CA GLY A 88 -18.25 -3.87 17.10
C GLY A 88 -18.23 -5.21 17.83
N LYS A 89 -17.22 -5.45 18.67
CA LYS A 89 -17.22 -6.62 19.56
C LYS A 89 -18.46 -6.50 20.46
N LYS A 90 -19.52 -7.26 20.17
CA LYS A 90 -20.65 -7.41 21.09
C LYS A 90 -20.12 -8.03 22.38
N LYS A 91 -19.93 -7.22 23.43
CA LYS A 91 -19.68 -7.73 24.78
C LYS A 91 -20.97 -8.41 25.23
N HIS A 92 -21.01 -9.74 25.20
CA HIS A 92 -22.04 -10.49 25.92
C HIS A 92 -21.80 -10.30 27.42
N LYS A 93 -22.57 -9.40 28.05
CA LYS A 93 -22.78 -9.45 29.50
C LYS A 93 -23.73 -10.62 29.74
N LYS A 94 -23.20 -11.74 30.27
CA LYS A 94 -24.05 -12.75 30.89
C LYS A 94 -24.64 -12.12 32.16
N LYS A 95 -25.96 -12.09 32.23
CA LYS A 95 -26.71 -11.89 33.48
C LYS A 95 -26.64 -13.19 34.29
#